data_AF-A0A9P6BV61-F1
#
_entry.id   AF-A0A9P6BV61-F1
#
_cell.length_a   1.000
_cell.length_b   1.000
_cell.length_c   1.000
_cell.angle_alpha   90.00
_cell.angle_beta   90.00
_cell.angle_gamma   90.00
#
_symmetry.space_group_name_H-M   'P 1'
#
loop_
_entity.id
_entity.type
_entity.pdbx_description
1 polymer ?
#
loop_
_entity_poly.entity_id
_entity_poly.type
_entity_poly.pdbx_seq_one_letter_code
_entity_poly.pdbx_strand_id
1 'polypeptide(L)'
;GTRASQLISRHLFLNGVEVLIKGAKAHTGIPQCQQCWHWGHNTKVCRCLAICCPICTGPHSKASHHQLAGCCQGNPKVTPPVPPTPADMPCMHVCSCINCGNKHATDDHCCPYWQHHFSRSWIKDQAIWDASAHKGIPPPPSTPHSNEEIASIVSYLASQESAFMTGQT
;
A
#
# COMPACT_ATOMS: atom_id res chain seq x y z
N GLY A 1 -8.11 20.69 -11.06
CA GLY A 1 -7.88 22.10 -11.42
C GLY A 1 -9.17 22.72 -11.90
N THR A 2 -9.52 23.91 -11.42
CA THR A 2 -10.79 24.64 -11.64
C THR A 2 -11.19 24.83 -13.10
N ARG A 3 -10.22 24.74 -14.03
CA ARG A 3 -10.45 24.84 -15.48
C ARG A 3 -10.97 23.54 -16.10
N ALA A 4 -10.63 22.38 -15.55
CA ALA A 4 -11.06 21.09 -16.09
C ALA A 4 -12.55 20.82 -15.84
N SER A 5 -13.08 21.28 -14.70
CA SER A 5 -14.51 21.16 -14.38
C SER A 5 -15.41 21.97 -15.32
N GLN A 6 -14.89 23.06 -15.90
CA GLN A 6 -15.62 23.89 -16.88
C GLN A 6 -15.83 23.17 -18.23
N LEU A 7 -15.05 22.12 -18.48
CA LEU A 7 -15.15 21.33 -19.70
C LEU A 7 -16.13 20.16 -19.59
N ILE A 8 -16.61 19.84 -18.38
CA ILE A 8 -17.63 18.80 -18.19
C ILE A 8 -18.90 19.22 -18.94
N SER A 9 -19.54 18.24 -19.60
CA SER A 9 -20.72 18.44 -20.46
C SER A 9 -20.46 19.25 -21.73
N ARG A 10 -19.20 19.51 -22.08
CA ARG A 10 -18.82 20.08 -23.37
C ARG A 10 -18.51 18.98 -24.37
N HIS A 11 -18.78 19.29 -25.63
CA HIS A 11 -18.46 18.46 -26.77
C HIS A 11 -17.12 18.88 -27.36
N LEU A 12 -16.33 17.91 -27.81
CA LEU A 12 -15.09 18.16 -28.53
C LEU A 12 -14.95 17.15 -29.66
N PHE A 13 -14.30 17.56 -30.75
CA PHE A 13 -14.05 16.71 -31.90
C PHE A 13 -12.65 16.10 -31.78
N LEU A 14 -12.58 14.77 -31.70
CA LEU A 14 -11.33 14.02 -31.79
C LEU A 14 -11.39 13.15 -33.03
N ASN A 15 -10.45 13.34 -33.96
CA ASN A 15 -10.34 12.56 -35.18
C ASN A 15 -11.66 12.48 -35.99
N GLY A 16 -12.39 13.60 -36.07
CA GLY A 16 -13.67 13.67 -36.78
C GLY A 16 -14.87 13.08 -36.02
N VAL A 17 -14.67 12.57 -34.81
CA VAL A 17 -15.73 12.05 -33.94
C VAL A 17 -16.04 13.06 -32.85
N GLU A 18 -17.32 13.39 -32.69
CA GLU A 18 -17.81 14.20 -31.59
C GLU A 18 -17.85 13.36 -30.30
N VAL A 19 -17.19 13.82 -29.25
CA VAL A 19 -17.20 13.17 -27.94
C VAL A 19 -17.67 14.13 -26.85
N LEU A 20 -18.50 13.62 -25.94
CA LEU A 20 -18.98 14.35 -24.76
C LEU A 20 -18.00 14.15 -23.60
N ILE A 21 -17.48 15.24 -23.04
CA ILE A 21 -16.71 15.17 -21.78
C ILE A 21 -17.67 14.84 -20.64
N LYS A 22 -17.48 13.67 -20.03
CA LYS A 22 -18.14 13.31 -18.78
C LYS A 22 -17.22 13.60 -17.60
N GLY A 23 -17.81 14.11 -16.51
CA GLY A 23 -17.09 14.23 -15.24
C GLY A 23 -16.75 12.84 -14.72
N ALA A 24 -15.47 12.60 -14.46
CA ALA A 24 -15.06 11.40 -13.74
C ALA A 24 -15.42 11.57 -12.26
N LYS A 25 -15.95 10.51 -11.64
CA LYS A 25 -16.09 10.47 -10.18
C LYS A 25 -14.69 10.60 -9.58
N ALA A 26 -14.51 11.55 -8.66
CA ALA A 26 -13.26 11.69 -7.93
C ALA A 26 -13.05 10.43 -7.07
N HIS A 27 -12.28 9.47 -7.58
CA HIS A 27 -11.73 8.40 -6.77
C HIS A 27 -10.49 8.95 -6.09
N THR A 28 -10.69 9.69 -4.99
CA THR A 28 -9.60 9.94 -4.06
C THR A 28 -9.21 8.58 -3.52
N GLY A 29 -8.10 8.03 -4.03
CA GLY A 29 -7.52 6.81 -3.50
C GLY A 29 -7.38 6.92 -1.98
N ILE A 30 -7.19 5.78 -1.33
CA ILE A 30 -6.91 5.79 0.11
C ILE A 30 -5.64 6.61 0.32
N PRO A 31 -5.64 7.63 1.19
CA PRO A 31 -4.45 8.42 1.43
C PRO A 31 -3.42 7.62 2.24
N GLN A 32 -2.15 7.83 1.92
CA GLN A 32 -1.03 7.51 2.79
C GLN A 32 -0.70 8.72 3.65
N CYS A 33 -0.66 8.53 4.96
CA CYS A 33 -0.30 9.58 5.90
C CYS A 33 1.17 9.98 5.73
N GLN A 34 1.47 11.27 5.53
CA GLN A 34 2.86 11.74 5.35
C GLN A 34 3.62 11.88 6.68
N GLN A 35 2.95 11.64 7.81
CA GLN A 35 3.55 11.71 9.14
C GLN A 35 3.95 10.33 9.65
N CYS A 36 3.05 9.34 9.56
CA CYS A 36 3.32 7.99 10.04
C CYS A 36 3.49 6.94 8.93
N TRP A 37 3.31 7.34 7.66
CA TRP A 37 3.43 6.49 6.46
C TRP A 37 2.46 5.30 6.35
N HIS A 38 1.47 5.22 7.24
CA HIS A 38 0.39 4.23 7.14
C HIS A 38 -0.65 4.66 6.10
N TRP A 39 -1.21 3.68 5.39
CA TRP A 39 -2.39 3.87 4.57
C TRP A 39 -3.67 3.96 5.43
N GLY A 40 -4.70 4.65 4.91
CA GLY A 40 -6.03 4.66 5.52
C GLY A 40 -6.45 6.00 6.11
N HIS A 41 -5.51 6.92 6.34
CA HIS A 41 -5.80 8.24 6.88
C HIS A 41 -4.87 9.31 6.32
N ASN A 42 -5.32 10.56 6.33
CA ASN A 42 -4.50 11.69 5.92
C ASN A 42 -3.73 12.27 7.13
N THR A 43 -2.72 13.08 6.85
CA THR A 43 -1.87 13.70 7.88
C THR A 43 -2.66 14.53 8.90
N LYS A 44 -3.76 15.18 8.50
CA LYS A 44 -4.53 16.08 9.39
C LYS A 44 -5.22 15.35 10.54
N VAL A 45 -5.53 14.08 10.37
CA VAL A 45 -6.18 13.24 11.39
C VAL A 45 -5.22 12.24 12.03
N CYS A 46 -3.93 12.33 11.71
CA CYS A 46 -2.90 11.47 12.29
C CYS A 46 -2.69 11.80 13.78
N ARG A 47 -2.49 10.76 14.59
CA ARG A 47 -2.23 10.89 16.04
C ARG A 47 -0.76 10.74 16.41
N CYS A 48 0.13 10.45 15.46
CA CYS A 48 1.56 10.39 15.73
C CYS A 48 2.06 11.76 16.18
N LEU A 49 2.96 11.82 17.16
CA LEU A 49 3.45 13.09 17.70
C LEU A 49 4.57 13.72 16.85
N ALA A 50 5.25 12.90 16.05
CA ALA A 50 6.36 13.31 15.19
C ALA A 50 6.24 12.67 13.81
N ILE A 51 6.95 13.24 12.84
CA ILE A 51 7.16 12.61 11.55
C ILE A 51 8.05 11.38 11.71
N CYS A 52 7.68 10.30 11.04
CA CYS A 52 8.45 9.08 10.94
C CYS A 52 9.22 9.08 9.62
N CYS A 53 10.42 8.50 9.63
CA CYS A 53 11.19 8.29 8.42
C CYS A 53 10.62 7.09 7.65
N PRO A 54 10.31 7.20 6.34
CA PRO A 54 9.79 6.06 5.58
C PRO A 54 10.82 4.94 5.39
N ILE A 55 12.11 5.23 5.61
CA ILE A 55 13.23 4.31 5.40
C ILE A 55 13.51 3.47 6.67
N CYS A 56 13.53 4.10 7.84
CA CYS A 56 13.94 3.45 9.10
C CYS A 56 12.95 3.65 10.26
N THR A 57 11.76 4.19 9.99
CA THR A 57 10.66 4.46 10.95
C THR A 57 10.99 5.36 12.15
N GLY A 58 12.23 5.87 12.25
CA GLY A 58 12.69 6.76 13.31
C GLY A 58 12.04 8.16 13.26
N PRO A 59 12.13 8.94 14.35
CA PRO A 59 11.45 10.22 14.51
C PRO A 59 12.18 11.36 13.77
N HIS A 60 12.29 11.26 12.45
CA HIS A 60 12.90 12.26 11.59
C HIS A 60 12.34 12.16 10.17
N SER A 61 12.52 13.21 9.36
CA SER A 61 12.11 13.21 7.95
C SER A 61 13.07 12.39 7.08
N LYS A 62 12.62 11.94 5.91
CA LYS A 62 13.48 11.29 4.91
C LYS A 62 14.69 12.16 4.52
N ALA A 63 14.52 13.47 4.43
CA ALA A 63 15.59 14.41 4.07
C ALA A 63 16.70 14.48 5.12
N SER A 64 16.35 14.33 6.40
CA SER A 64 17.30 14.32 7.53
C SER A 64 17.82 12.92 7.87
N HIS A 65 17.55 11.91 7.03
CA HIS A 65 17.83 10.52 7.34
C HIS A 65 19.32 10.26 7.61
N HIS A 66 20.22 10.63 6.69
CA HIS A 66 21.66 10.41 6.87
C HIS A 66 22.25 11.10 8.11
N GLN A 67 21.67 12.23 8.54
CA GLN A 67 22.15 13.01 9.68
C GLN A 67 21.68 12.45 11.03
N LEU A 68 20.43 11.98 11.09
CA LEU A 68 19.75 11.64 12.35
C LEU A 68 19.55 10.13 12.56
N ALA A 69 19.64 9.32 11.51
CA ALA A 69 19.43 7.88 11.64
C ALA A 69 20.66 7.18 12.20
N GLY A 70 20.47 6.43 13.29
CA GLY A 70 21.56 5.63 13.89
C GLY A 70 22.18 4.62 12.92
N CYS A 71 21.44 4.15 11.92
CA CYS A 71 21.97 3.28 10.85
C CYS A 71 22.95 3.98 9.90
N CYS A 72 22.96 5.32 9.85
CA CYS A 72 23.84 6.13 8.99
C CYS A 72 25.02 6.77 9.73
N GLN A 73 24.96 6.93 11.05
CA GLN A 73 25.97 7.71 11.80
C GLN A 73 27.34 7.03 11.94
N GLY A 74 27.45 5.75 11.56
CA GLY A 74 28.65 4.97 11.81
C GLY A 74 28.84 4.67 13.30
N ASN A 75 29.94 4.02 13.63
CA ASN A 75 30.30 3.72 15.00
C ASN A 75 31.83 3.83 15.19
N PRO A 76 32.33 4.94 15.77
CA PRO A 76 33.76 5.11 15.98
C PRO A 76 34.31 4.26 17.13
N LYS A 77 33.43 3.66 17.95
CA LYS A 77 33.82 2.88 19.14
C LYS A 77 34.10 1.41 18.84
N VAL A 78 33.70 0.89 17.69
CA VAL A 78 34.00 -0.49 17.27
C VAL A 78 35.37 -0.57 16.62
N THR A 79 36.02 -1.74 16.68
CA THR A 79 37.32 -1.99 16.04
C THR A 79 37.15 -3.06 14.96
N PRO A 80 37.36 -2.75 13.67
CA PRO A 80 37.73 -1.43 13.13
C PRO A 80 36.56 -0.42 13.21
N PRO A 81 36.86 0.90 13.27
CA PRO A 81 35.84 1.94 13.26
C PRO A 81 34.95 1.85 12.01
N VAL A 82 33.65 1.99 12.20
CA VAL A 82 32.68 2.05 11.09
C VAL A 82 32.44 3.53 10.77
N PRO A 83 32.82 4.03 9.58
CA PRO A 83 32.54 5.42 9.20
C PRO A 83 31.04 5.65 9.00
N PRO A 84 30.56 6.91 9.14
CA PRO A 84 29.20 7.26 8.74
C PRO A 84 28.98 7.03 7.25
N THR A 85 27.75 6.69 6.88
CA THR A 85 27.34 6.55 5.47
C THR A 85 27.40 7.93 4.79
N PRO A 86 28.15 8.09 3.69
CA PRO A 86 28.18 9.33 2.93
C PRO A 86 26.79 9.73 2.42
N ALA A 87 26.52 11.04 2.28
CA ALA A 87 25.22 11.55 1.85
C ALA A 87 24.78 11.04 0.48
N ASP A 88 25.73 10.79 -0.42
CA ASP A 88 25.47 10.31 -1.79
C ASP A 88 25.32 8.79 -1.89
N MET A 89 25.56 8.06 -0.79
CA MET A 89 25.44 6.61 -0.74
C MET A 89 24.09 6.19 -0.13
N PRO A 90 23.46 5.12 -0.66
CA PRO A 90 22.26 4.57 -0.05
C PRO A 90 22.56 4.07 1.37
N CYS A 91 21.61 4.24 2.28
CA CYS A 91 21.75 3.68 3.61
C CYS A 91 21.83 2.14 3.54
N MET A 92 22.82 1.57 4.21
CA MET A 92 23.12 0.13 4.13
C MET A 92 22.17 -0.76 4.95
N HIS A 93 21.16 -0.21 5.64
CA HIS A 93 20.18 -1.04 6.34
C HIS A 93 19.11 -1.56 5.38
N VAL A 94 18.67 -2.79 5.65
CA VAL A 94 17.50 -3.34 4.98
C VAL A 94 16.26 -2.61 5.50
N CYS A 95 15.65 -1.80 4.66
CA CYS A 95 14.39 -1.14 4.96
C CYS A 95 13.29 -2.19 5.17
N SER A 96 12.35 -1.94 6.09
CA SER A 96 11.15 -2.75 6.25
C SER A 96 9.94 -1.83 6.20
N CYS A 97 9.02 -2.12 5.28
CA CYS A 97 7.81 -1.33 5.09
C CYS A 97 6.85 -1.55 6.25
N ILE A 98 6.37 -0.48 6.88
CA ILE A 98 5.41 -0.59 8.00
C ILE A 98 4.04 -1.14 7.58
N ASN A 99 3.71 -1.08 6.28
CA ASN A 99 2.41 -1.52 5.80
C ASN A 99 2.39 -3.00 5.46
N CYS A 100 3.40 -3.53 4.78
CA CYS A 100 3.41 -4.93 4.31
C CYS A 100 4.60 -5.76 4.81
N GLY A 101 5.49 -5.20 5.65
CA GLY A 101 6.65 -5.88 6.23
C GLY A 101 7.80 -6.20 5.27
N ASN A 102 7.62 -6.02 3.96
CA ASN A 102 8.60 -6.35 2.93
C ASN A 102 9.82 -5.43 2.93
N LYS A 103 10.90 -5.87 2.27
CA LYS A 103 12.21 -5.23 2.23
C LYS A 103 12.28 -4.02 1.29
N HIS A 104 11.52 -2.97 1.57
CA HIS A 104 11.55 -1.71 0.84
C HIS A 104 11.16 -0.54 1.75
N ALA A 105 11.41 0.69 1.30
CA ALA A 105 10.98 1.89 2.02
C ALA A 105 9.45 2.05 1.94
N THR A 106 8.86 2.67 2.97
CA THR A 106 7.40 2.76 3.09
C THR A 106 6.76 3.65 2.01
N ASP A 107 7.52 4.55 1.42
CA ASP A 107 7.10 5.44 0.33
C ASP A 107 7.41 4.89 -1.07
N ASP A 108 7.83 3.62 -1.16
CA ASP A 108 8.12 2.97 -2.43
C ASP A 108 6.84 2.55 -3.17
N HIS A 109 6.80 2.79 -4.47
CA HIS A 109 5.70 2.41 -5.35
C HIS A 109 5.66 0.90 -5.65
N CYS A 110 6.70 0.15 -5.30
CA CYS A 110 6.66 -1.31 -5.37
C CYS A 110 5.78 -1.94 -4.27
N CYS A 111 5.37 -1.16 -3.26
CA CYS A 111 4.52 -1.64 -2.17
C CYS A 111 3.15 -2.13 -2.70
N PRO A 112 2.66 -3.32 -2.30
CA PRO A 112 1.32 -3.79 -2.64
C PRO A 112 0.22 -2.78 -2.26
N TYR A 113 0.35 -2.11 -1.11
CA TYR A 113 -0.57 -1.06 -0.70
C TYR A 113 -0.59 0.14 -1.66
N TRP A 114 0.57 0.51 -2.23
CA TRP A 114 0.62 1.53 -3.27
C TRP A 114 -0.07 1.04 -4.54
N GLN A 115 0.19 -0.19 -4.99
CA GLN A 115 -0.44 -0.73 -6.21
C GLN A 115 -1.97 -0.76 -6.10
N HIS A 116 -2.49 -1.04 -4.91
CA HIS A 116 -3.92 -1.15 -4.63
C HIS A 116 -4.53 0.08 -3.95
N HIS A 117 -3.87 1.24 -3.96
CA HIS A 117 -4.35 2.42 -3.23
C HIS A 117 -5.73 2.93 -3.67
N PHE A 118 -6.18 2.63 -4.88
CA PHE A 118 -7.54 2.93 -5.34
C PHE A 118 -8.60 1.90 -4.88
N SER A 119 -8.19 0.75 -4.35
CA SER A 119 -9.08 -0.34 -3.90
C SER A 119 -9.26 -0.33 -2.38
N ARG A 120 -10.40 0.21 -1.94
CA ARG A 120 -10.73 0.30 -0.51
C ARG A 120 -11.04 -1.03 0.14
N SER A 121 -11.64 -1.97 -0.57
CA SER A 121 -11.84 -3.34 -0.08
C SER A 121 -10.50 -4.01 0.12
N TRP A 122 -9.63 -3.97 -0.89
CA TRP A 122 -8.32 -4.60 -0.83
C TRP A 122 -7.48 -4.10 0.36
N ILE A 123 -7.39 -2.77 0.59
CA ILE A 123 -6.61 -2.25 1.73
C ILE A 123 -7.18 -2.71 3.08
N LYS A 124 -8.50 -2.83 3.20
CA LYS A 124 -9.13 -3.33 4.44
C LYS A 124 -8.82 -4.81 4.64
N ASP A 125 -9.00 -5.62 3.61
CA ASP A 125 -8.79 -7.06 3.66
C ASP A 125 -7.32 -7.38 3.95
N GLN A 126 -6.40 -6.65 3.30
CA GLN A 126 -4.97 -6.76 3.52
C GLN A 126 -4.59 -6.34 4.95
N ALA A 127 -5.11 -5.22 5.46
CA ALA A 127 -4.83 -4.81 6.84
C ALA A 127 -5.35 -5.80 7.89
N ILE A 128 -6.49 -6.45 7.63
CA ILE A 128 -7.00 -7.55 8.47
C ILE A 128 -6.04 -8.75 8.39
N TRP A 129 -5.54 -9.08 7.21
CA TRP A 129 -4.59 -10.17 7.04
C TRP A 129 -3.26 -9.90 7.75
N ASP A 130 -2.66 -8.72 7.57
CA ASP A 130 -1.39 -8.36 8.20
C ASP A 130 -1.50 -8.36 9.74
N ALA A 131 -2.65 -7.91 10.29
CA ALA A 131 -2.94 -8.03 11.71
C ALA A 131 -3.12 -9.50 12.18
N SER A 132 -3.48 -10.40 11.26
CA SER A 132 -3.75 -11.82 11.51
C SER A 132 -2.58 -12.74 11.16
N ALA A 133 -1.58 -12.29 10.41
CA ALA A 133 -0.39 -13.06 10.02
C ALA A 133 0.46 -13.49 11.25
N HIS A 134 0.31 -12.80 12.38
CA HIS A 134 0.81 -13.24 13.69
C HIS A 134 0.05 -14.44 14.30
N LYS A 135 -1.05 -14.91 13.67
CA LYS A 135 -1.93 -15.98 14.16
C LYS A 135 -2.03 -17.20 13.21
N GLY A 136 -1.13 -17.31 12.21
CA GLY A 136 -1.06 -18.50 11.35
C GLY A 136 -2.24 -18.68 10.38
N ILE A 137 -2.90 -17.58 9.98
CA ILE A 137 -4.01 -17.62 9.01
C ILE A 137 -3.46 -17.53 7.58
N PRO A 138 -3.90 -18.40 6.65
CA PRO A 138 -3.42 -18.38 5.26
C PRO A 138 -3.78 -17.05 4.55
N PRO A 139 -2.99 -16.62 3.56
CA PRO A 139 -3.26 -15.40 2.80
C PRO A 139 -4.64 -15.42 2.13
N PRO A 140 -5.34 -14.27 2.05
CA PRO A 140 -6.51 -14.17 1.21
C PRO A 140 -6.08 -14.49 -0.24
N PRO A 141 -6.93 -15.20 -1.02
CA PRO A 141 -6.61 -15.49 -2.40
C PRO A 141 -6.35 -14.18 -3.14
N SER A 142 -5.12 -14.02 -3.62
CA SER A 142 -4.65 -12.84 -4.34
C SER A 142 -5.13 -12.93 -5.78
N THR A 143 -6.32 -12.42 -6.10
CA THR A 143 -6.89 -12.70 -7.42
C THR A 143 -7.40 -11.50 -8.20
N PRO A 144 -6.97 -11.39 -9.47
CA PRO A 144 -7.89 -11.24 -10.59
C PRO A 144 -8.35 -12.64 -11.02
N HIS A 145 -9.49 -13.11 -10.50
CA HIS A 145 -10.04 -14.38 -11.00
C HIS A 145 -10.76 -14.11 -12.33
N SER A 146 -10.34 -14.80 -13.38
CA SER A 146 -11.19 -15.00 -14.56
C SER A 146 -12.50 -15.68 -14.16
N ASN A 147 -13.60 -15.30 -14.81
CA ASN A 147 -14.96 -15.78 -14.49
C ASN A 147 -15.09 -17.32 -14.48
N GLU A 148 -14.24 -18.04 -15.22
CA GLU A 148 -14.24 -19.51 -15.27
C GLU A 148 -13.80 -20.17 -13.96
N GLU A 149 -12.89 -19.57 -13.20
CA GLU A 149 -12.45 -20.14 -11.91
C GLU A 149 -13.52 -19.95 -10.82
N ILE A 150 -14.25 -18.83 -10.85
CA ILE A 150 -15.38 -18.57 -9.94
C ILE A 150 -16.47 -19.62 -10.16
N ALA A 151 -16.78 -19.97 -11.42
CA ALA A 151 -17.76 -21.01 -11.74
C ALA A 151 -17.34 -22.38 -11.20
N SER A 152 -16.05 -22.71 -11.28
CA SER A 152 -15.53 -23.98 -10.74
C SER A 152 -15.59 -24.05 -9.21
N ILE A 153 -15.35 -22.93 -8.51
CA ILE A 153 -15.43 -22.87 -7.04
C ILE A 153 -16.89 -22.96 -6.58
N VAL A 154 -17.82 -22.25 -7.23
CA VAL A 154 -19.25 -22.30 -6.91
C VAL A 154 -19.80 -23.71 -7.13
N SER A 155 -19.40 -24.37 -8.22
CA SER A 155 -19.83 -25.75 -8.51
C SER A 155 -19.26 -26.77 -7.51
N TYR A 156 -18.04 -26.56 -7.02
CA TYR A 156 -17.41 -27.41 -6.00
C TYR A 156 -18.10 -27.26 -4.63
N LEU A 157 -18.40 -26.03 -4.21
CA LEU A 157 -19.08 -25.77 -2.94
C LEU A 157 -20.53 -26.29 -2.95
N ALA A 158 -21.26 -26.12 -4.07
CA ALA A 158 -22.59 -26.70 -4.25
C ALA A 158 -22.59 -28.24 -4.17
N SER A 159 -21.51 -28.88 -4.62
CA SER A 159 -21.35 -30.34 -4.53
C SER A 159 -21.08 -30.82 -3.09
N GLN A 160 -20.45 -29.99 -2.26
CA GLN A 160 -20.21 -30.31 -0.85
C GLN A 160 -21.45 -30.14 0.02
N GLU A 161 -22.29 -29.14 -0.27
CA GLU A 161 -23.58 -28.97 0.43
C GLU A 161 -24.55 -30.11 0.13
N SER A 162 -24.54 -30.63 -1.10
CA SER A 162 -25.37 -31.79 -1.47
C SER A 162 -24.91 -33.09 -0.79
N ALA A 163 -23.62 -33.26 -0.52
CA ALA A 163 -23.09 -34.44 0.18
C ALA A 163 -23.37 -34.40 1.69
N PHE A 164 -23.46 -33.20 2.29
CA PHE A 164 -23.78 -33.03 3.70
C PHE A 164 -25.26 -33.32 4.00
N MET A 165 -26.17 -33.11 3.04
CA MET A 165 -27.62 -33.30 3.22
C MET A 165 -28.11 -34.74 3.01
N THR A 166 -27.29 -35.65 2.47
CA THR A 166 -27.66 -37.06 2.24
C THR A 166 -27.11 -38.03 3.29
N GLY A 167 -26.48 -37.52 4.36
CA GLY A 167 -25.86 -38.31 5.43
C GLY A 167 -26.63 -38.35 6.75
N GLN A 168 -27.90 -38.78 6.73
CA GLN A 168 -28.62 -39.36 7.87
C GLN A 168 -29.23 -40.66 7.30
N THR A 169 -28.87 -41.87 7.73
CA THR A 169 -28.74 -42.42 9.09
C THR A 169 -27.67 -43.50 9.18
#